data_AF-A0A7X0PDF5-F1
#
_entry.id   AF-A0A7X0PDF5-F1
#
_cell.length_a   1.000
_cell.length_b   1.000
_cell.length_c   1.000
_cell.angle_alpha   90.00
_cell.angle_beta   90.00
_cell.angle_gamma   90.00
#
_symmetry.space_group_name_H-M   'P 1'
#
loop_
_entity.id
_entity.type
_entity.pdbx_description
1 polymer ?
#
loop_
_entity_poly.entity_id
_entity_poly.type
_entity_poly.pdbx_seq_one_letter_code
_entity_poly.pdbx_strand_id
1 'polypeptide(L)'
;MTATRPSLQHTLQSFGDISRFLRESVADEDSRLLRDSLSGLSNHIDEAVRTRRTSTDTVAITRRVVGLSHCAREHQLFLTGLGSAWHALYEFGAYQRALRELRQAITAWQQALEQRNTRESACFDQFELLAWRTLGEALLLVDMYEHQSEPVSELPSEPPPPRSALQRAAAWLRRLRS
;
A
#
# COMPACT_ATOMS: atom_id res chain seq x y z
N MET A 1 -20.22 19.41 -16.91
CA MET A 1 -19.45 20.09 -15.84
C MET A 1 -18.14 19.34 -15.70
N THR A 2 -17.02 19.97 -16.07
CA THR A 2 -15.67 19.40 -16.02
C THR A 2 -15.20 19.32 -14.58
N ALA A 3 -15.08 18.11 -14.03
CA ALA A 3 -14.39 17.88 -12.77
C ALA A 3 -12.88 17.90 -13.03
N THR A 4 -12.25 19.05 -12.78
CA THR A 4 -10.79 19.16 -12.72
C THR A 4 -10.32 18.34 -11.52
N ARG A 5 -9.81 17.13 -11.76
CA ARG A 5 -9.15 16.31 -10.73
C ARG A 5 -7.86 17.04 -10.30
N PRO A 6 -7.60 17.22 -9.00
CA PRO A 6 -6.35 17.80 -8.55
C PRO A 6 -5.20 16.87 -8.90
N SER A 7 -4.24 17.39 -9.67
CA SER A 7 -2.98 16.75 -10.01
C SER A 7 -2.29 16.23 -8.74
N LEU A 8 -1.68 15.04 -8.83
CA LEU A 8 -0.83 14.35 -7.84
C LEU A 8 0.35 15.23 -7.35
N GLN A 9 0.07 16.31 -6.64
CA GLN A 9 1.04 17.21 -6.00
C GLN A 9 0.95 17.15 -4.47
N HIS A 10 0.12 16.26 -3.92
CA HIS A 10 0.10 16.02 -2.48
C HIS A 10 1.32 15.18 -2.09
N THR A 11 2.28 15.81 -1.43
CA THR A 11 3.42 15.16 -0.80
C THR A 11 2.89 14.15 0.20
N LEU A 12 2.95 12.85 -0.12
CA LEU A 12 2.58 11.75 0.78
C LEU A 12 3.64 11.62 1.88
N GLN A 13 3.55 12.46 2.92
CA GLN A 13 4.51 12.49 4.03
C GLN A 13 4.05 11.68 5.23
N SER A 14 2.80 11.22 5.25
CA SER A 14 2.21 10.46 6.36
C SER A 14 1.29 9.34 5.86
N PHE A 15 1.16 8.29 6.67
CA PHE A 15 0.13 7.25 6.52
C PHE A 15 -1.30 7.82 6.52
N GLY A 16 -1.54 8.93 7.21
CA GLY A 16 -2.82 9.67 7.18
C GLY A 16 -3.07 10.39 5.86
N ASP A 17 -2.02 10.80 5.15
CA ASP A 17 -2.17 11.38 3.80
C ASP A 17 -2.52 10.31 2.78
N ILE A 18 -1.95 9.11 2.95
CA ILE A 18 -2.29 7.92 2.17
C ILE A 18 -3.77 7.55 2.39
N SER A 19 -4.26 7.52 3.64
CA SER A 19 -5.67 7.18 3.91
C SER A 19 -6.67 8.22 3.37
N ARG A 20 -6.29 9.51 3.35
CA ARG A 20 -7.08 10.57 2.74
C ARG A 20 -7.15 10.41 1.21
N PHE A 21 -6.00 10.17 0.57
CA PHE A 21 -5.92 9.92 -0.87
C PHE A 21 -6.75 8.72 -1.30
N LEU A 22 -6.74 7.63 -0.52
CA LEU A 22 -7.52 6.44 -0.81
C LEU A 22 -9.04 6.69 -0.79
N ARG A 23 -9.52 7.66 -0.01
CA ARG A 23 -10.95 8.01 0.12
C ARG A 23 -11.48 8.89 -1.02
N GLU A 24 -10.62 9.61 -1.75
CA GLU A 24 -11.01 10.67 -2.69
C GLU A 24 -11.27 10.19 -4.13
N SER A 25 -11.07 8.90 -4.44
CA SER A 25 -11.15 8.36 -5.81
C SER A 25 -12.40 7.52 -6.06
N VAL A 26 -13.04 7.71 -7.22
CA VAL A 26 -14.22 6.93 -7.67
C VAL A 26 -13.78 5.85 -8.67
N ALA A 27 -13.87 4.59 -8.25
CA ALA A 27 -13.76 3.38 -9.07
C ALA A 27 -14.74 2.29 -8.58
N ASP A 28 -14.79 1.17 -9.31
CA ASP A 28 -15.47 -0.12 -9.06
C ASP A 28 -15.60 -0.53 -7.58
N GLU A 29 -16.64 -1.27 -7.20
CA GLU A 29 -16.96 -1.57 -5.80
C GLU A 29 -15.81 -2.32 -5.07
N ASP A 30 -15.16 -3.26 -5.76
CA ASP A 30 -13.98 -3.96 -5.23
C ASP A 30 -12.80 -3.01 -4.95
N SER A 31 -12.64 -1.96 -5.75
CA SER A 31 -11.60 -0.93 -5.54
C SER A 31 -11.89 -0.10 -4.29
N ARG A 32 -13.17 0.25 -4.05
CA ARG A 32 -13.59 0.96 -2.84
C ARG A 32 -13.34 0.10 -1.59
N LEU A 33 -13.76 -1.16 -1.63
CA LEU A 33 -13.54 -2.09 -0.52
C LEU A 33 -12.04 -2.30 -0.25
N LEU A 34 -11.21 -2.39 -1.30
CA LEU A 34 -9.76 -2.47 -1.16
C LEU A 34 -9.19 -1.21 -0.50
N ARG A 35 -9.58 -0.02 -0.98
CA ARG A 35 -9.15 1.27 -0.42
C ARG A 35 -9.56 1.43 1.04
N ASP A 36 -10.75 0.99 1.42
CA ASP A 36 -11.23 1.01 2.80
C ASP A 36 -10.43 0.04 3.69
N SER A 37 -10.21 -1.18 3.21
CA SER A 37 -9.41 -2.18 3.92
C SER A 37 -7.95 -1.72 4.11
N LEU A 38 -7.35 -1.12 3.07
CA LEU A 38 -6.02 -0.51 3.13
C LEU A 38 -5.96 0.67 4.10
N SER A 39 -7.00 1.51 4.14
CA SER A 39 -7.08 2.62 5.09
C SER A 39 -7.12 2.11 6.53
N GLY A 40 -7.87 1.02 6.78
CA GLY A 40 -7.88 0.33 8.07
C GLY A 40 -6.50 -0.18 8.48
N LEU A 41 -5.79 -0.84 7.57
CA LEU A 41 -4.43 -1.35 7.81
C LEU A 41 -3.43 -0.22 8.08
N SER A 42 -3.46 0.84 7.27
CA SER A 42 -2.61 2.03 7.42
C SER A 42 -2.77 2.69 8.78
N ASN A 43 -4.02 2.86 9.24
CA ASN A 43 -4.31 3.42 10.57
C ASN A 43 -3.75 2.57 11.71
N HIS A 44 -3.82 1.23 11.62
CA HIS A 44 -3.25 0.35 12.63
C HIS A 44 -1.72 0.39 12.65
N ILE A 45 -1.08 0.51 11.49
CA ILE A 45 0.37 0.69 11.37
C ILE A 45 0.79 2.00 12.05
N ASP A 46 0.13 3.11 11.71
CA ASP A 46 0.45 4.43 12.27
C ASP A 46 0.31 4.45 13.79
N GLU A 47 -0.79 3.91 14.32
CA GLU A 47 -1.03 3.86 15.76
C GLU A 47 -0.02 2.97 16.50
N ALA A 48 0.40 1.85 15.89
CA ALA A 48 1.42 0.97 16.46
C ALA A 48 2.80 1.65 16.49
N VAL A 49 3.20 2.29 15.38
CA VAL A 49 4.44 3.06 15.26
C VAL A 49 4.46 4.22 16.26
N ARG A 50 3.38 4.99 16.32
CA ARG A 50 3.22 6.11 17.23
C ARG A 50 3.32 5.67 18.68
N THR A 51 2.53 4.66 19.07
CA THR A 51 2.51 4.14 20.44
C THR A 51 3.90 3.69 20.87
N ARG A 52 4.63 2.94 20.02
CA ARG A 52 5.99 2.50 20.34
C ARG A 52 6.95 3.68 20.49
N ARG A 53 6.89 4.69 19.62
CA ARG A 53 7.80 5.84 19.66
C ARG A 53 7.56 6.79 20.83
N THR A 54 6.32 6.90 21.31
CA THR A 54 5.94 7.85 22.37
C THR A 54 5.79 7.22 23.75
N SER A 55 5.75 5.89 23.84
CA SER A 55 5.51 5.17 25.08
C SER A 55 6.57 4.09 25.32
N THR A 56 6.91 3.87 26.59
CA THR A 56 7.68 2.70 27.04
C THR A 56 6.79 1.63 27.67
N ASP A 57 5.47 1.84 27.70
CA ASP A 57 4.50 0.88 28.22
C ASP A 57 4.38 -0.32 27.26
N THR A 58 5.10 -1.39 27.60
CA THR A 58 5.10 -2.64 26.83
C THR A 58 3.69 -3.24 26.69
N VAL A 59 2.80 -3.07 27.68
CA VAL A 59 1.44 -3.63 27.61
C VAL A 59 0.60 -2.88 26.59
N ALA A 60 0.69 -1.55 26.57
CA ALA A 60 0.03 -0.73 25.57
C ALA A 60 0.54 -1.03 24.15
N ILE A 61 1.86 -1.15 23.98
CA ILE A 61 2.48 -1.50 22.70
C ILE A 61 2.01 -2.89 22.24
N THR A 62 2.10 -3.92 23.09
CA THR A 62 1.67 -5.28 22.75
C THR A 62 0.19 -5.31 22.34
N ARG A 63 -0.70 -4.58 23.03
CA ARG A 63 -2.12 -4.49 22.64
C ARG A 63 -2.30 -3.92 21.24
N ARG A 64 -1.53 -2.87 20.88
CA ARG A 64 -1.56 -2.30 19.53
C ARG A 64 -1.04 -3.27 18.48
N VAL A 65 0.05 -3.97 18.75
CA VAL A 65 0.62 -4.98 17.84
C VAL A 65 -0.34 -6.14 17.60
N VAL A 66 -1.03 -6.62 18.64
CA VAL A 66 -2.07 -7.67 18.50
C VAL A 66 -3.23 -7.19 17.61
N GLY A 67 -3.69 -5.96 17.80
CA GLY A 67 -4.72 -5.36 16.93
C GLY A 67 -4.26 -5.25 15.47
N LEU A 68 -3.02 -4.83 15.25
CA LEU A 68 -2.42 -4.78 13.92
C LEU A 68 -2.27 -6.18 13.29
N SER A 69 -1.85 -7.19 14.04
CA SER A 69 -1.78 -8.60 13.58
C SER A 69 -3.13 -9.10 13.09
N HIS A 70 -4.21 -8.77 13.82
CA HIS A 70 -5.58 -9.11 13.43
C HIS A 70 -5.99 -8.41 12.14
N CYS A 71 -5.83 -7.08 12.09
CA CYS A 71 -6.17 -6.28 10.91
C CYS A 71 -5.41 -6.75 9.65
N ALA A 72 -4.11 -7.04 9.76
CA ALA A 72 -3.31 -7.54 8.65
C ALA A 72 -3.75 -8.94 8.17
N ARG A 73 -4.24 -9.79 9.09
CA ARG A 73 -4.81 -11.10 8.73
C ARG A 73 -6.16 -10.94 8.03
N GLU A 74 -7.03 -10.09 8.52
CA GLU A 74 -8.32 -9.78 7.89
C GLU A 74 -8.12 -9.19 6.49
N HIS A 75 -7.17 -8.26 6.36
CA HIS A 75 -6.81 -7.70 5.06
C HIS A 75 -6.32 -8.78 4.10
N GLN A 76 -5.45 -9.70 4.54
CA GLN A 76 -5.02 -10.80 3.70
C GLN A 76 -6.17 -11.73 3.28
N LEU A 77 -7.10 -12.04 4.17
CA LEU A 77 -8.29 -12.84 3.84
C LEU A 77 -9.18 -12.12 2.83
N PHE A 78 -9.39 -10.82 3.02
CA PHE A 78 -10.12 -9.98 2.07
C PHE A 78 -9.51 -10.06 0.66
N LEU A 79 -8.18 -9.97 0.53
CA LEU A 79 -7.52 -10.08 -0.77
C LEU A 79 -7.80 -11.40 -1.49
N THR A 80 -8.00 -12.50 -0.78
CA THR A 80 -8.35 -13.80 -1.40
C THR A 80 -9.77 -13.83 -1.96
N GLY A 81 -10.64 -12.92 -1.52
CA GLY A 81 -12.02 -12.80 -1.98
C GLY A 81 -12.22 -11.77 -3.09
N LEU A 82 -11.17 -11.07 -3.53
CA LEU A 82 -11.27 -10.09 -4.62
C LEU A 82 -11.59 -10.75 -5.96
N GLY A 83 -12.23 -10.00 -6.86
CA GLY A 83 -12.53 -10.45 -8.22
C GLY A 83 -11.29 -10.94 -9.00
N SER A 84 -11.54 -11.75 -10.03
CA SER A 84 -10.47 -12.34 -10.87
C SER A 84 -9.64 -11.30 -11.63
N ALA A 85 -10.20 -10.10 -11.90
CA ALA A 85 -9.49 -9.00 -12.53
C ALA A 85 -8.28 -8.54 -11.72
N TRP A 86 -8.41 -8.48 -10.39
CA TRP A 86 -7.29 -8.16 -9.49
C TRP A 86 -6.20 -9.23 -9.54
N HIS A 87 -6.60 -10.49 -9.53
CA HIS A 87 -5.69 -11.63 -9.57
C HIS A 87 -4.91 -11.75 -10.89
N ALA A 88 -5.39 -11.11 -11.97
CA ALA A 88 -4.70 -11.05 -13.26
C ALA A 88 -3.58 -10.02 -13.30
N LEU A 89 -3.52 -9.09 -12.33
CA LEU A 89 -2.46 -8.07 -12.24
C LEU A 89 -1.17 -8.69 -11.70
N TYR A 90 -0.04 -8.42 -12.35
CA TYR A 90 1.27 -8.84 -11.86
C TYR A 90 1.58 -8.23 -10.48
N GLU A 91 1.18 -6.98 -10.30
CA GLU A 91 1.34 -6.17 -9.09
C GLU A 91 0.60 -6.78 -7.90
N PHE A 92 -0.48 -7.53 -8.14
CA PHE A 92 -1.21 -8.20 -7.09
C PHE A 92 -0.34 -9.26 -6.40
N GLY A 93 0.44 -10.02 -7.17
CA GLY A 93 1.38 -11.00 -6.61
C GLY A 93 2.52 -10.35 -5.83
N ALA A 94 3.01 -9.19 -6.28
CA ALA A 94 4.01 -8.42 -5.55
C ALA A 94 3.44 -7.90 -4.22
N TYR A 95 2.22 -7.36 -4.24
CA TYR A 95 1.53 -6.88 -3.06
C TYR A 95 1.26 -7.98 -2.02
N GLN A 96 0.76 -9.14 -2.45
CA GLN A 96 0.54 -10.29 -1.57
C GLN A 96 1.83 -10.78 -0.91
N ARG A 97 2.97 -10.72 -1.62
CA ARG A 97 4.27 -11.07 -1.05
C ARG A 97 4.70 -10.06 0.01
N ALA A 98 4.59 -8.76 -0.28
CA ALA A 98 4.91 -7.70 0.66
C ALA A 98 4.06 -7.81 1.94
N LEU A 99 2.75 -8.05 1.80
CA LEU A 99 1.85 -8.24 2.94
C LEU A 99 2.24 -9.47 3.80
N ARG A 100 2.67 -10.56 3.16
CA ARG A 100 3.13 -11.75 3.88
C ARG A 100 4.41 -11.46 4.68
N GLU A 101 5.38 -10.77 4.07
CA GLU A 101 6.61 -10.32 4.74
C GLU A 101 6.28 -9.40 5.92
N LEU A 102 5.36 -8.45 5.73
CA LEU A 102 4.87 -7.57 6.80
C LEU A 102 4.28 -8.36 7.97
N ARG A 103 3.39 -9.32 7.70
CA ARG A 103 2.78 -10.16 8.76
C ARG A 103 3.82 -10.97 9.53
N GLN A 104 4.84 -11.48 8.85
CA GLN A 104 5.96 -12.16 9.51
C GLN A 104 6.74 -11.21 10.43
N ALA A 105 6.99 -9.98 9.97
CA ALA A 105 7.68 -8.98 10.78
C ALA A 105 6.85 -8.51 11.99
N ILE A 106 5.54 -8.32 11.84
CA ILE A 106 4.62 -8.04 12.96
C ILE A 106 4.69 -9.17 13.99
N THR A 107 4.64 -10.42 13.54
CA THR A 107 4.73 -11.60 14.43
C THR A 107 6.06 -11.63 15.19
N ALA A 108 7.18 -11.38 14.49
CA ALA A 108 8.50 -11.34 15.11
C ALA A 108 8.64 -10.21 16.14
N TRP A 109 8.09 -9.03 15.84
CA TRP A 109 8.07 -7.92 16.77
C TRP A 109 7.20 -8.20 18.00
N GLN A 110 6.01 -8.79 17.81
CA GLN A 110 5.15 -9.22 18.91
C GLN A 110 5.86 -10.21 19.84
N GLN A 111 6.52 -11.22 19.28
CA GLN A 111 7.28 -12.20 20.07
C GLN A 111 8.43 -11.56 20.84
N ALA A 112 9.14 -10.60 20.23
CA ALA A 112 10.22 -9.88 20.89
C ALA A 112 9.71 -9.03 22.07
N LEU A 113 8.53 -8.42 21.95
CA LEU A 113 7.86 -7.69 23.03
C LEU A 113 7.45 -8.61 24.18
N GLU A 114 6.79 -9.73 23.88
CA GLU A 114 6.32 -10.71 24.86
C GLU A 114 7.48 -11.33 25.66
N GLN A 115 8.60 -11.62 24.98
CA GLN A 115 9.80 -12.20 25.59
C GLN A 115 10.74 -11.14 26.22
N ARG A 116 10.41 -9.85 26.12
CA ARG A 116 11.27 -8.72 26.53
C ARG A 116 12.70 -8.84 25.98
N ASN A 117 12.80 -9.23 24.71
CA ASN A 117 14.06 -9.49 24.04
C ASN A 117 14.77 -8.17 23.69
N THR A 118 16.09 -8.12 23.85
CA THR A 118 16.91 -6.96 23.43
C THR A 118 16.83 -6.67 21.93
N ARG A 119 16.40 -7.66 21.14
CA ARG A 119 16.17 -7.54 19.69
C ARG A 119 14.88 -6.81 19.31
N GLU A 120 14.03 -6.42 20.28
CA GLU A 120 12.76 -5.73 20.01
C GLU A 120 12.93 -4.55 19.07
N SER A 121 13.92 -3.69 19.28
CA SER A 121 14.10 -2.49 18.45
C SER A 121 14.42 -2.85 17.01
N ALA A 122 15.28 -3.85 16.78
CA ALA A 122 15.60 -4.31 15.43
C ALA A 122 14.37 -4.94 14.75
N CYS A 123 13.52 -5.66 15.49
CA CYS A 123 12.26 -6.18 14.97
C CYS A 123 11.29 -5.05 14.63
N PHE A 124 11.21 -4.01 15.46
CA PHE A 124 10.41 -2.82 15.18
C PHE A 124 10.89 -2.10 13.90
N ASP A 125 12.20 -1.86 13.75
CA ASP A 125 12.74 -1.17 12.58
C ASP A 125 12.47 -1.97 11.29
N GLN A 126 12.61 -3.30 11.36
CA GLN A 126 12.29 -4.19 10.25
C GLN A 126 10.79 -4.18 9.91
N PHE A 127 9.92 -4.18 10.92
CA PHE A 127 8.48 -4.03 10.74
C PHE A 127 8.16 -2.70 10.04
N GLU A 128 8.72 -1.59 10.52
CA GLU A 128 8.44 -0.26 9.96
C GLU A 128 8.87 -0.16 8.49
N LEU A 129 10.04 -0.67 8.15
CA LEU A 129 10.52 -0.74 6.76
C LEU A 129 9.54 -1.52 5.86
N LEU A 130 9.11 -2.71 6.31
CA LEU A 130 8.19 -3.54 5.54
C LEU A 130 6.78 -2.95 5.47
N ALA A 131 6.36 -2.19 6.48
CA ALA A 131 5.09 -1.48 6.46
C ALA A 131 5.08 -0.42 5.35
N TRP A 132 6.13 0.40 5.27
CA TRP A 132 6.29 1.38 4.19
C TRP A 132 6.32 0.73 2.81
N ARG A 133 7.09 -0.35 2.65
CA ARG A 133 7.14 -1.10 1.40
C ARG A 133 5.75 -1.63 1.03
N THR A 134 5.05 -2.26 1.97
CA THR A 134 3.73 -2.86 1.71
C THR A 134 2.70 -1.82 1.28
N LEU A 135 2.67 -0.64 1.90
CA LEU A 135 1.77 0.43 1.49
C LEU A 135 2.16 1.03 0.13
N GLY A 136 3.46 1.12 -0.17
CA GLY A 136 3.92 1.51 -1.51
C GLY A 136 3.46 0.55 -2.60
N GLU A 137 3.59 -0.76 -2.38
CA GLU A 137 3.08 -1.80 -3.28
C GLU A 137 1.55 -1.75 -3.42
N ALA A 138 0.83 -1.45 -2.34
CA ALA A 138 -0.63 -1.27 -2.37
C ALA A 138 -1.05 -0.08 -3.24
N LEU A 139 -0.34 1.05 -3.14
CA LEU A 139 -0.61 2.23 -3.95
C LEU A 139 -0.40 1.94 -5.43
N LEU A 140 0.69 1.24 -5.78
CA LEU A 140 0.94 0.81 -7.16
C LEU A 140 -0.15 -0.14 -7.68
N LEU A 141 -0.59 -1.10 -6.86
CA LEU A 141 -1.66 -2.02 -7.21
C LEU A 141 -2.97 -1.28 -7.53
N VAL A 142 -3.38 -0.36 -6.65
CA VAL A 142 -4.60 0.43 -6.84
C VAL A 142 -4.48 1.30 -8.09
N ASP A 143 -3.33 1.96 -8.28
CA ASP A 143 -3.05 2.79 -9.46
C ASP A 143 -3.14 1.97 -10.76
N MET A 144 -2.51 0.79 -10.82
CA MET A 144 -2.54 -0.07 -12.01
C MET A 144 -3.93 -0.64 -12.33
N TYR A 145 -4.73 -0.97 -11.31
CA TYR A 145 -6.10 -1.42 -11.51
C TYR A 145 -6.99 -0.31 -12.08
N GLU A 146 -6.85 0.91 -11.57
CA GLU A 146 -7.64 2.05 -12.05
C GLU A 146 -7.30 2.41 -13.50
N HIS A 147 -6.03 2.38 -13.89
CA HIS A 147 -5.61 2.61 -15.27
C HIS A 147 -6.07 1.53 -16.26
N GLN A 148 -6.25 0.27 -15.83
CA GLN A 148 -6.79 -0.79 -16.70
C GLN A 148 -8.31 -0.78 -16.79
N SER A 149 -8.97 -0.22 -15.79
CA SER A 149 -10.44 -0.20 -15.67
C SER A 149 -11.08 0.99 -16.38
N GLU A 150 -10.31 2.00 -16.81
CA GLU A 150 -10.83 3.06 -17.67
C GLU A 150 -11.14 2.51 -19.07
N PRO A 151 -12.40 2.58 -19.55
CA PRO A 151 -12.71 2.19 -20.91
C PRO A 151 -12.00 3.15 -21.86
N VAL A 152 -11.22 2.60 -22.80
CA VAL A 152 -10.74 3.31 -23.98
C VAL A 152 -11.96 3.74 -24.79
N SER A 153 -12.56 4.87 -24.44
CA SER A 153 -13.60 5.49 -25.25
C SER A 153 -12.96 6.29 -26.37
N GLU A 154 -13.23 5.80 -27.58
CA GLU A 154 -13.02 6.36 -28.90
C GLU A 154 -11.59 6.31 -29.48
N LEU A 155 -11.30 5.17 -30.13
CA LEU A 155 -10.40 5.14 -31.28
C LEU A 155 -10.98 6.01 -32.42
N PRO A 156 -10.14 6.84 -33.06
CA PRO A 156 -9.98 6.69 -34.49
C PRO A 156 -8.73 5.88 -34.83
N SER A 157 -8.93 4.93 -35.74
CA SER A 157 -8.02 3.96 -36.32
C SER A 157 -6.59 4.45 -36.62
N GLU A 158 -5.62 4.03 -35.81
CA GLU A 158 -4.33 3.45 -36.23
C GLU A 158 -3.53 3.05 -34.97
N PRO A 159 -2.97 1.82 -34.88
CA PRO A 159 -2.14 1.46 -33.73
C PRO A 159 -0.78 2.19 -33.81
N PRO A 160 -0.40 3.04 -32.84
CA PRO A 160 0.98 3.49 -32.76
C PRO A 160 1.87 2.28 -32.39
N PRO A 161 3.07 2.16 -33.00
CA PRO A 161 3.95 1.01 -32.76
C PRO A 161 4.35 0.92 -31.29
N PRO A 162 4.58 -0.31 -30.77
CA PRO A 162 4.88 -0.53 -29.36
C PRO A 162 6.19 0.18 -28.99
N ARG A 163 6.08 1.20 -28.15
CA ARG A 163 7.25 1.95 -27.66
C ARG A 163 7.97 1.12 -26.59
N SER A 164 9.15 0.61 -26.96
CA SER A 164 10.01 -0.16 -26.07
C SER A 164 10.42 0.64 -24.83
N ALA A 165 10.63 -0.05 -23.70
CA ALA A 165 11.00 0.57 -22.41
C ALA A 165 12.23 1.50 -22.49
N LEU A 166 13.12 1.27 -23.46
CA LEU A 166 14.28 2.11 -23.74
C LEU A 166 13.90 3.52 -24.26
N GLN A 167 12.81 3.65 -25.01
CA GLN A 167 12.32 4.95 -25.48
C GLN A 167 11.74 5.79 -24.33
N ARG A 168 11.17 5.14 -23.30
CA ARG A 168 10.70 5.80 -22.08
C ARG A 168 11.88 6.30 -21.24
N ALA A 169 12.93 5.49 -21.08
CA ALA A 169 14.16 5.89 -20.39
C ALA A 169 14.88 7.05 -21.10
N ALA A 170 14.95 7.03 -22.43
CA ALA A 170 15.57 8.11 -23.22
C ALA A 170 14.78 9.43 -23.15
N ALA A 171 13.45 9.36 -23.12
CA ALA A 171 12.60 10.54 -22.95
C ALA A 171 12.76 11.19 -21.56
N TRP A 172 12.93 10.37 -20.52
CA TRP A 172 13.19 10.81 -19.15
C TRP A 172 14.57 11.48 -19.03
N LEU A 173 15.60 10.89 -19.66
CA LEU A 173 16.97 11.46 -19.70
C LEU A 173 17.06 12.79 -20.46
N ARG A 174 16.25 13.02 -21.50
CA ARG A 174 16.20 14.33 -22.18
C ARG A 174 15.58 15.43 -21.32
N ARG A 175 14.59 15.10 -20.48
CA ARG A 175 13.96 16.06 -19.55
C ARG A 175 14.88 16.52 -18.42
N LEU A 176 15.95 15.78 -18.14
CA LEU A 176 16.97 16.13 -17.14
C LEU A 176 18.12 16.97 -17.72
N ARG A 177 18.14 17.19 -19.03
CA ARG A 177 19.19 17.94 -19.74
C ARG A 177 18.70 19.26 -20.37
N SER A 178 17.44 19.61 -20.16
CA SER A 178 16.82 20.90 -20.48
C SER A 178 16.54 21.66 -19.20
#